data_AF-A0A2V8CPK7-F1
#
_entry.id   AF-A0A2V8CPK7-F1
#
_cell.length_a   1.000
_cell.length_b   1.000
_cell.length_c   1.000
_cell.angle_alpha   90.00
_cell.angle_beta   90.00
_cell.angle_gamma   90.00
#
_symmetry.space_group_name_H-M   'P 1'
#
loop_
_entity.id
_entity.type
_entity.pdbx_description
1 polymer ?
#
loop_
_entity_poly.entity_id
_entity_poly.type
_entity_poly.pdbx_seq_one_letter_code
_entity_poly.pdbx_strand_id
1 'polypeptide(L)' 'FDVNIGEATVVTLFLLPRLNLQLIPKLRRELRPGTRVVSHKFDMGDEWPPEQSRDVDGLMIYLWTIR' A
#
# COMPACT_ATOMS: atom_id res chain seq x y z
N PHE A 1 0.79 -4.13 -14.78
CA PHE A 1 1.11 -4.61 -13.41
C PHE A 1 0.82 -6.10 -13.39
N ASP A 2 1.74 -6.92 -13.91
CA ASP A 2 1.38 -8.26 -14.43
C ASP A 2 1.92 -9.43 -13.59
N VAL A 3 2.51 -9.11 -12.43
CA VAL A 3 2.98 -10.09 -11.45
C VAL A 3 1.82 -10.52 -10.54
N ASN A 4 1.69 -11.82 -10.28
CA ASN A 4 0.79 -12.34 -9.25
C ASN A 4 1.38 -12.07 -7.86
N ILE A 5 0.61 -11.41 -7.00
CA ILE A 5 1.03 -11.05 -5.63
C ILE A 5 0.20 -11.71 -4.53
N GLY A 6 -0.73 -12.63 -4.85
CA GLY A 6 -1.73 -13.11 -3.89
C GLY A 6 -1.19 -13.95 -2.73
N GLU A 7 0.01 -14.50 -2.84
CA GLU A 7 0.65 -15.24 -1.75
C GLU A 7 1.34 -14.33 -0.73
N ALA A 8 1.55 -13.05 -1.05
CA ALA A 8 2.21 -12.11 -0.18
C ALA A 8 1.43 -11.90 1.13
N THR A 9 2.16 -11.87 2.25
CA THR A 9 1.62 -11.49 3.57
C THR A 9 1.97 -10.05 3.95
N VAL A 10 2.95 -9.46 3.24
CA VAL A 10 3.35 -8.06 3.30
C VAL A 10 3.74 -7.59 1.90
N VAL A 11 3.33 -6.38 1.52
CA VAL A 11 3.76 -5.70 0.30
C VAL A 11 4.38 -4.36 0.68
N THR A 12 5.57 -4.05 0.15
CA THR A 12 6.24 -2.76 0.34
C THR A 12 6.26 -1.98 -0.97
N LEU A 13 5.91 -0.69 -0.91
CA LEU A 13 5.81 0.17 -2.08
C LEU A 13 6.83 1.31 -1.99
N PHE A 14 7.54 1.53 -3.09
CA PHE A 14 8.34 2.72 -3.31
C PHE A 14 8.08 3.23 -4.73
N LEU A 15 6.99 3.96 -4.87
CA LEU A 15 6.44 4.42 -6.15
C LEU A 15 6.14 5.92 -6.10
N LEU A 16 5.56 6.47 -7.17
CA LEU A 16 5.04 7.84 -7.22
C LEU A 16 3.55 7.89 -6.83
N PRO A 17 3.02 9.04 -6.38
CA PRO A 17 1.63 9.16 -5.89
C PRO A 17 0.58 8.60 -6.86
N ARG A 18 0.68 8.95 -8.14
CA ARG A 18 -0.25 8.47 -9.18
C ARG A 18 -0.22 6.95 -9.35
N LEU A 19 0.95 6.33 -9.18
CA LEU A 19 1.10 4.88 -9.31
C LEU A 19 0.50 4.14 -8.12
N ASN A 20 0.60 4.70 -6.91
CA ASN A 20 -0.06 4.15 -5.73
C ASN A 20 -1.58 4.04 -5.94
N LEU A 21 -2.22 5.12 -6.38
CA LEU A 21 -3.67 5.14 -6.68
C LEU A 21 -4.06 4.09 -7.72
N GLN A 22 -3.30 4.01 -8.83
CA GLN A 22 -3.54 3.01 -9.87
C GLN A 22 -3.35 1.56 -9.40
N LEU A 23 -2.59 1.33 -8.33
CA LEU A 23 -2.31 0.02 -7.78
C LEU A 23 -3.38 -0.47 -6.81
N ILE A 24 -4.18 0.44 -6.22
CA ILE A 24 -5.25 0.12 -5.24
C ILE A 24 -6.15 -1.04 -5.71
N PRO A 25 -6.70 -1.04 -6.95
CA PRO A 25 -7.59 -2.11 -7.39
C PRO A 25 -6.90 -3.47 -7.46
N LYS A 26 -5.61 -3.51 -7.82
CA LYS A 26 -4.84 -4.76 -7.87
C LYS A 26 -4.58 -5.31 -6.47
N LEU A 27 -4.19 -4.45 -5.52
CA LEU A 27 -3.95 -4.83 -4.13
C LEU A 27 -5.21 -5.42 -3.49
N ARG A 28 -6.36 -4.74 -3.66
CA ARG A 28 -7.65 -5.21 -3.14
C ARG A 28 -8.12 -6.51 -3.78
N ARG A 29 -7.84 -6.72 -5.07
CA ARG A 29 -8.28 -7.92 -5.80
C ARG A 29 -7.45 -9.15 -5.51
N GLU A 30 -6.13 -9.00 -5.39
CA GLU A 30 -5.21 -10.15 -5.38
C GLU A 30 -4.74 -10.54 -3.98
N LEU A 31 -4.64 -9.61 -3.05
CA LEU A 31 -4.13 -9.89 -1.71
C LEU A 31 -5.22 -10.47 -0.80
N ARG A 32 -4.82 -11.39 0.07
CA ARG A 32 -5.72 -12.00 1.06
C ARG A 32 -6.04 -11.01 2.20
N PRO A 33 -7.22 -11.10 2.84
CA PRO A 33 -7.49 -10.39 4.09
C PRO A 33 -6.38 -10.59 5.14
N GLY A 34 -6.02 -9.52 5.84
CA GLY A 34 -4.91 -9.48 6.79
C GLY A 34 -3.54 -9.19 6.17
N THR A 35 -3.42 -9.15 4.84
CA THR A 35 -2.17 -8.74 4.18
C THR A 35 -1.89 -7.27 4.47
N ARG A 36 -0.65 -6.95 4.84
CA ARG A 36 -0.22 -5.57 5.13
C ARG A 36 0.41 -4.94 3.91
N VAL A 37 0.08 -3.68 3.65
CA VAL A 37 0.72 -2.85 2.63
C VAL A 37 1.43 -1.71 3.33
N VAL A 38 2.72 -1.54 3.05
CA VAL A 38 3.55 -0.45 3.58
C VAL A 38 4.04 0.41 2.42
N SER A 39 3.83 1.72 2.47
CA SER A 39 4.28 2.64 1.42
C SER A 39 5.26 3.66 1.97
N HIS A 40 6.35 3.86 1.22
CA HIS A 40 7.34 4.88 1.47
C HIS A 40 6.93 6.21 0.82
N LYS A 41 6.90 7.28 1.62
CA LYS A 41 6.70 8.69 1.29
C LYS A 41 5.30 9.11 0.80
N PHE A 42 4.60 8.24 0.07
CA PHE A 42 3.30 8.59 -0.52
C PHE A 42 2.19 7.64 -0.07
N ASP A 43 1.00 8.20 0.15
CA ASP A 43 -0.17 7.44 0.57
C ASP A 43 -1.01 6.93 -0.62
N MET A 44 -2.25 6.55 -0.34
CA MET A 44 -3.25 6.08 -1.30
C MET A 44 -4.38 7.11 -1.49
N GLY A 45 -4.12 8.38 -1.14
CA GLY A 45 -5.11 9.47 -1.16
C GLY A 45 -6.37 9.19 -0.34
N ASP A 46 -7.41 9.98 -0.60
CA ASP A 46 -8.70 9.86 0.08
C ASP A 46 -9.44 8.55 -0.23
N GLU A 47 -9.07 7.87 -1.33
CA GLU A 47 -9.66 6.60 -1.77
C GLU A 47 -9.37 5.43 -0.81
N TRP A 48 -8.26 5.52 -0.09
CA TRP A 48 -7.89 4.52 0.91
C TRP A 48 -7.03 5.14 2.01
N PRO A 49 -7.64 5.70 3.07
CA PRO A 49 -6.90 6.29 4.18
C PRO A 49 -6.04 5.25 4.91
N PRO A 50 -4.80 5.60 5.32
CA PRO A 50 -3.93 4.73 6.07
C PRO A 50 -4.45 4.43 7.48
N GLU A 51 -4.17 3.23 7.97
CA GLU A 51 -4.45 2.84 9.35
C GLU A 51 -3.40 3.43 10.30
N GLN A 52 -2.17 3.55 9.83
CA GLN A 52 -1.09 4.21 10.56
C GLN A 52 -0.22 5.02 9.60
N SER A 53 0.27 6.15 10.10
CA SER A 53 1.32 6.93 9.47
C SER A 53 2.39 7.27 10.51
N ARG A 54 3.66 7.26 10.09
CA ARG A 54 4.80 7.63 10.94
C ARG A 54 5.82 8.43 10.14
N ASP A 55 6.29 9.52 10.72
CA ASP A 55 7.50 10.18 10.24
C ASP A 55 8.72 9.39 10.75
N VAL A 56 9.59 9.02 9.82
CA VAL A 56 10.89 8.39 10.12
C VAL A 56 11.96 9.23 9.44
N ASP A 57 12.64 10.06 10.23
CA ASP A 57 13.69 10.97 9.76
C ASP A 57 13.25 11.88 8.58
N GLY A 58 12.03 12.41 8.65
CA GLY A 58 11.43 13.27 7.62
C GLY A 58 10.81 12.50 6.44
N LEU A 59 10.76 11.16 6.52
CA LEU A 59 10.13 10.31 5.52
C LEU A 59 8.86 9.68 6.10
N MET A 60 7.72 10.04 5.52
CA MET A 60 6.45 9.46 5.91
C MET A 60 6.35 8.00 5.46
N ILE A 61 6.02 7.12 6.40
CA ILE A 61 5.69 5.72 6.16
C ILE A 61 4.22 5.50 6.48
N TYR A 62 3.53 4.80 5.59
CA TYR A 62 2.09 4.54 5.70
C TYR A 62 1.81 3.04 5.71
N LEU A 63 0.82 2.62 6.50
CA LEU A 63 0.41 1.23 6.65
C LEU A 63 -1.10 1.07 6.40
N TRP A 64 -1.45 0.04 5.65
CA TRP A 64 -2.82 -0.46 5.50
C TRP A 64 -2.88 -1.96 5.70
N THR A 65 -4.06 -2.45 6.05
CA THR A 65 -4.38 -3.88 6.07
C THR A 65 -5.51 -4.15 5.09
N ILE A 66 -5.36 -5.19 4.26
CA ILE A 66 -6.44 -5.68 3.38
C ILE A 66 -7.54 -6.29 4.26
N ARG A 67 -8.80 -5.92 3.98
CA ARG A 67 -9.99 -6.41 4.69
C ARG A 67 -10.69 -7.52 3.93
#